data_AF-A0A059F9F8-F1
#
_entry.id   AF-A0A059F9F8-F1
#
_cell.length_a   1.000
_cell.length_b   1.000
_cell.length_c   1.000
_cell.angle_alpha   90.00
_cell.angle_beta   90.00
_cell.angle_gamma   90.00
#
_symmetry.space_group_name_H-M   'P 1'
#
loop_
_entity.id
_entity.type
_entity.pdbx_description
1 polymer ?
#
loop_
_entity_poly.entity_id
_entity_poly.type
_entity_poly.pdbx_seq_one_letter_code
_entity_poly.pdbx_strand_id
1 'polypeptide(L)'
;MTVRELVFRYTAFAVIATLVNLGTQRFILTLGTDAFFYAAAVAAGTLTGLVVKYILDKRWIFGDIQTGLKAHGRKFTLYTIMGVFTTAIFWSSETAFWLIWKTDFMREVGAIAGLAVGYFVKYQLDRRFVFSSAQLVSDGPDS
;
A
#
# COMPACT_ATOMS: atom_id res chain seq x y z
N MET A 1 -3.40 -26.35 1.06
CA MET A 1 -2.82 -25.82 2.32
C MET A 1 -3.77 -26.03 3.47
N THR A 2 -3.31 -26.48 4.64
CA THR A 2 -4.17 -26.61 5.84
C THR A 2 -4.35 -25.27 6.54
N VAL A 3 -5.38 -25.11 7.38
CA VAL A 3 -5.60 -23.87 8.17
C VAL A 3 -4.41 -23.58 9.09
N ARG A 4 -3.81 -24.62 9.69
CA ARG A 4 -2.65 -24.46 10.56
C ARG A 4 -1.44 -23.92 9.80
N GLU A 5 -1.20 -24.44 8.60
CA GLU A 5 -0.13 -23.98 7.71
C GLU A 5 -0.38 -22.55 7.20
N LEU A 6 -1.64 -22.20 6.89
CA LEU A 6 -2.06 -20.84 6.55
C LEU A 6 -1.70 -19.85 7.65
N VAL A 7 -2.16 -20.13 8.87
CA VAL A 7 -1.93 -19.26 10.03
C VAL A 7 -0.44 -19.12 10.32
N PHE A 8 0.32 -20.21 10.24
CA PHE A 8 1.77 -20.18 10.43
C PHE A 8 2.46 -19.30 9.38
N ARG A 9 2.19 -19.51 8.08
CA ARG A 9 2.78 -18.71 6.99
C ARG A 9 2.40 -17.23 7.15
N TYR A 10 1.12 -16.92 7.40
CA TYR A 10 0.66 -15.54 7.63
C TYR A 10 1.40 -14.86 8.79
N THR A 11 1.54 -15.57 9.90
CA THR A 11 2.22 -15.05 11.10
C THR A 11 3.70 -14.84 10.82
N ALA A 12 4.39 -15.83 10.23
CA ALA A 12 5.80 -15.73 9.88
C ALA A 12 6.05 -14.56 8.91
N PHE A 13 5.22 -14.40 7.88
CA PHE A 13 5.36 -13.30 6.92
C PHE A 13 5.06 -11.94 7.53
N ALA A 14 4.10 -11.85 8.47
CA ALA A 14 3.85 -10.63 9.24
C ALA A 14 5.04 -10.26 10.14
N VAL A 15 5.67 -11.24 10.80
CA VAL A 15 6.88 -11.03 11.59
C VAL A 15 8.03 -10.53 10.71
N ILE A 16 8.28 -11.19 9.57
CA ILE A 16 9.33 -10.76 8.63
C ILE A 16 9.08 -9.33 8.14
N ALA A 17 7.85 -9.02 7.73
CA ALA A 17 7.47 -7.67 7.30
C ALA A 17 7.67 -6.62 8.40
N THR A 18 7.36 -6.97 9.66
CA THR A 18 7.57 -6.11 10.83
C THR A 18 9.06 -5.87 11.07
N LEU A 19 9.89 -6.91 10.97
CA LEU A 19 11.34 -6.78 11.11
C LEU A 19 11.94 -5.90 10.01
N VAL A 20 11.49 -6.05 8.75
CA VAL A 20 11.92 -5.19 7.65
C VAL A 20 11.47 -3.75 7.86
N ASN A 21 10.24 -3.53 8.32
CA ASN A 21 9.73 -2.20 8.62
C ASN A 21 10.59 -1.53 9.70
N LEU A 22 10.76 -2.17 10.85
CA LEU A 22 11.55 -1.64 11.96
C LEU A 22 13.03 -1.48 11.58
N GLY A 23 13.61 -2.42 10.82
CA GLY A 23 14.98 -2.32 10.33
C GLY A 23 15.18 -1.11 9.42
N THR A 24 14.22 -0.86 8.52
CA THR A 24 14.23 0.32 7.63
C THR A 24 14.06 1.60 8.42
N GLN A 25 13.11 1.66 9.36
CA GLN A 25 12.94 2.81 10.26
C GLN A 25 14.24 3.11 11.01
N ARG A 26 14.84 2.08 11.60
CA ARG A 26 16.07 2.22 12.37
C ARG A 26 17.23 2.71 11.52
N PHE A 27 17.33 2.23 10.27
CA PHE A 27 18.32 2.71 9.31
C PHE A 27 18.12 4.19 8.95
N ILE A 28 16.89 4.63 8.64
CA ILE A 28 16.64 6.04 8.33
C ILE A 28 16.93 6.92 9.55
N LEU A 29 16.60 6.45 10.76
CA LEU A 29 16.84 7.19 12.00
C LEU A 29 18.33 7.30 12.38
N THR A 30 19.25 6.55 11.74
CA THR A 30 20.69 6.81 11.91
C THR A 30 21.15 8.04 11.14
N LEU A 31 20.38 8.48 10.14
CA LEU A 31 20.68 9.67 9.33
C LEU A 31 20.23 10.97 10.01
N GLY A 32 19.29 10.88 10.96
CA GLY A 32 18.80 11.98 11.78
C GLY A 32 17.57 11.58 12.59
N THR A 33 17.21 12.39 13.59
CA THR A 33 16.09 12.11 14.51
C THR A 33 15.08 13.25 14.62
N ASP A 34 15.22 14.27 13.79
CA ASP A 34 14.22 15.34 13.70
C ASP A 34 12.89 14.82 13.08
N ALA A 35 11.88 15.69 13.08
CA ALA A 35 10.55 15.36 12.58
C ALA A 35 10.55 14.88 11.11
N PHE A 36 11.46 15.38 10.28
CA PHE A 36 11.57 14.95 8.89
C PHE A 36 12.08 13.52 8.80
N PHE A 37 13.18 13.20 9.50
CA PHE A 37 13.70 11.83 9.50
C PHE A 37 12.76 10.84 10.18
N TYR A 38 12.02 11.25 11.20
CA TYR A 38 11.00 10.40 11.83
C TYR A 38 9.86 10.07 10.83
N ALA A 39 9.34 11.08 10.13
CA ALA A 39 8.32 10.87 9.11
C ALA A 39 8.83 10.00 7.96
N ALA A 40 10.05 10.26 7.47
CA ALA A 40 10.70 9.46 6.43
C ALA A 40 10.91 8.01 6.88
N ALA A 41 11.31 7.78 8.13
CA ALA A 41 11.49 6.45 8.71
C ALA A 41 10.18 5.68 8.70
N VAL A 42 9.10 6.25 9.26
CA VAL A 42 7.78 5.61 9.32
C VAL A 42 7.25 5.30 7.92
N ALA A 43 7.37 6.25 6.98
CA ALA A 43 6.93 6.07 5.61
C ALA A 43 7.72 4.97 4.89
N ALA A 44 9.05 5.03 4.92
CA ALA A 44 9.92 4.07 4.27
C ALA A 44 9.77 2.66 4.87
N GLY A 45 9.74 2.54 6.20
CA GLY A 45 9.55 1.26 6.87
C GLY A 45 8.19 0.63 6.59
N THR A 46 7.12 1.44 6.58
CA THR A 46 5.80 0.95 6.22
C THR A 46 5.78 0.44 4.78
N LEU A 47 6.35 1.19 3.84
CA LEU A 47 6.43 0.79 2.44
C LEU A 47 7.22 -0.51 2.25
N THR A 48 8.43 -0.60 2.78
CA THR A 48 9.29 -1.79 2.61
C THR A 48 8.68 -3.01 3.29
N GLY A 49 8.13 -2.87 4.50
CA GLY A 49 7.43 -3.93 5.21
C GLY A 49 6.24 -4.47 4.42
N LEU A 50 5.40 -3.59 3.88
CA LEU A 50 4.24 -3.97 3.07
C LEU A 50 4.65 -4.65 1.74
N VAL A 51 5.69 -4.14 1.07
CA VAL A 51 6.21 -4.75 -0.17
C VAL A 51 6.72 -6.16 0.09
N VAL A 52 7.52 -6.36 1.15
CA VAL A 52 8.02 -7.69 1.52
C VAL A 52 6.86 -8.62 1.87
N LYS A 53 5.91 -8.15 2.69
CA LYS A 53 4.72 -8.94 3.03
C LYS A 53 3.96 -9.39 1.78
N TYR A 54 3.76 -8.47 0.84
CA TYR A 54 3.07 -8.77 -0.42
C TYR A 54 3.80 -9.83 -1.24
N ILE A 55 5.11 -9.72 -1.40
CA ILE A 55 5.90 -10.70 -2.17
C ILE A 55 5.76 -12.09 -1.54
N LEU A 56 5.84 -12.17 -0.21
CA LEU A 56 5.69 -13.42 0.55
C LEU A 56 4.26 -13.99 0.43
N ASP A 57 3.24 -13.19 0.75
CA ASP A 57 1.85 -13.63 0.69
C ASP A 57 1.47 -14.06 -0.75
N LYS A 58 1.93 -13.33 -1.78
CA LYS A 58 1.68 -13.66 -3.19
C LYS A 58 2.29 -14.98 -3.61
N ARG A 59 3.55 -15.22 -3.26
CA ARG A 59 4.29 -16.39 -3.76
C ARG A 59 3.94 -17.67 -2.99
N TRP A 60 3.70 -17.59 -1.69
CA TRP A 60 3.51 -18.77 -0.83
C TRP A 60 2.10 -18.95 -0.26
N ILE A 61 1.22 -17.96 -0.35
CA ILE A 61 -0.19 -18.13 0.06
C ILE A 61 -1.08 -18.12 -1.18
N PHE A 62 -1.10 -17.03 -1.93
CA PHE A 62 -1.98 -16.91 -3.10
C PHE A 62 -1.52 -17.73 -4.31
N GLY A 63 -0.22 -17.99 -4.42
CA GLY A 63 0.36 -18.85 -5.46
C GLY A 63 -0.05 -20.32 -5.35
N ASP A 64 -0.48 -20.76 -4.15
CA ASP A 64 -0.90 -22.13 -3.83
C ASP A 64 -2.42 -22.34 -4.02
N ILE A 65 -3.24 -21.27 -3.97
CA ILE A 65 -4.72 -21.30 -3.98
C ILE A 65 -5.28 -21.04 -5.40
N GLN A 66 -4.81 -21.79 -6.40
CA GLN A 66 -4.98 -21.38 -7.80
C GLN A 66 -6.29 -21.74 -8.53
N THR A 67 -7.25 -22.45 -7.96
CA THR A 67 -8.40 -22.88 -8.77
C THR A 67 -9.62 -21.95 -8.75
N GLY A 68 -9.66 -20.90 -7.93
CA GLY A 68 -10.82 -19.96 -7.96
C GLY A 68 -10.65 -18.63 -7.22
N LEU A 69 -9.82 -18.57 -6.18
CA LEU A 69 -9.64 -17.34 -5.39
C LEU A 69 -8.63 -16.34 -5.98
N LYS A 70 -7.90 -16.74 -7.02
CA LYS A 70 -6.81 -15.97 -7.63
C LYS A 70 -7.28 -14.61 -8.17
N ALA A 71 -8.53 -14.52 -8.63
CA ALA A 71 -9.13 -13.27 -9.09
C ALA A 71 -9.52 -12.34 -7.93
N HIS A 72 -10.11 -12.87 -6.85
CA HIS A 72 -10.50 -12.09 -5.68
C HIS A 72 -9.31 -11.64 -4.81
N GLY A 73 -8.36 -12.53 -4.54
CA GLY A 73 -7.14 -12.17 -3.81
C GLY A 73 -6.34 -11.08 -4.53
N ARG A 74 -6.18 -11.20 -5.85
CA ARG A 74 -5.50 -10.17 -6.65
C ARG A 74 -6.21 -8.81 -6.60
N LYS A 75 -7.55 -8.78 -6.67
CA LYS A 75 -8.31 -7.53 -6.55
C LYS A 75 -8.18 -6.91 -5.16
N PHE A 76 -8.36 -7.69 -4.10
CA PHE A 76 -8.21 -7.20 -2.72
C PHE A 76 -6.80 -6.64 -2.46
N THR A 77 -5.77 -7.33 -2.96
CA THR A 77 -4.39 -6.86 -2.86
C THR A 77 -4.14 -5.58 -3.66
N LEU A 78 -4.65 -5.49 -4.89
CA LEU A 78 -4.56 -4.26 -5.68
C LEU A 78 -5.22 -3.10 -4.93
N TYR A 79 -6.44 -3.28 -4.41
CA TYR A 79 -7.15 -2.24 -3.64
C TYR A 79 -6.40 -1.81 -2.38
N THR A 80 -5.78 -2.75 -1.66
CA THR A 80 -5.00 -2.42 -0.45
C THR A 80 -3.75 -1.63 -0.80
N ILE A 81 -2.99 -2.06 -1.83
CA ILE A 81 -1.80 -1.33 -2.30
C ILE A 81 -2.17 0.06 -2.81
N MET A 82 -3.28 0.19 -3.52
CA MET A 82 -3.82 1.45 -3.99
C MET A 82 -4.12 2.42 -2.84
N GLY A 83 -4.79 1.91 -1.79
CA GLY A 83 -5.12 2.72 -0.61
C GLY A 83 -3.88 3.24 0.09
N VAL A 84 -2.88 2.38 0.29
CA VAL A 84 -1.58 2.76 0.88
C VAL A 84 -0.87 3.78 0.00
N PHE A 85 -0.80 3.54 -1.31
CA PHE A 85 -0.08 4.42 -2.24
C PHE A 85 -0.71 5.82 -2.31
N THR A 86 -2.03 5.89 -2.41
CA THR A 86 -2.76 7.17 -2.47
C THR A 86 -2.67 7.95 -1.16
N THR A 87 -2.74 7.26 -0.02
CA THR A 87 -2.53 7.87 1.30
C THR A 87 -1.11 8.42 1.45
N ALA A 88 -0.10 7.70 0.93
CA ALA A 88 1.29 8.15 0.94
C ALA A 88 1.51 9.41 0.08
N ILE A 89 0.87 9.51 -1.10
CA ILE A 89 0.92 10.72 -1.94
C ILE A 89 0.34 11.92 -1.18
N PHE A 90 -0.82 11.73 -0.57
CA PHE A 90 -1.49 12.73 0.24
C PHE A 90 -0.57 13.25 1.36
N TRP A 91 -0.05 12.35 2.20
CA TRP A 91 0.85 12.72 3.31
C TRP A 91 2.16 13.36 2.85
N SER A 92 2.74 12.88 1.75
CA SER A 92 3.99 13.44 1.23
C SER A 92 3.82 14.89 0.76
N SER A 93 2.71 15.17 0.07
CA SER A 93 2.39 16.52 -0.39
C SER A 93 2.07 17.46 0.78
N GLU A 94 1.26 17.01 1.73
CA GLU A 94 0.98 17.74 2.97
C GLU A 94 2.27 18.08 3.75
N THR A 95 3.13 17.08 3.93
CA THR A 95 4.39 17.20 4.66
C THR A 95 5.37 18.12 3.94
N ALA A 96 5.50 18.02 2.60
CA ALA A 96 6.38 18.88 1.82
C ALA A 96 5.98 20.36 1.95
N PHE A 97 4.69 20.66 1.84
CA PHE A 97 4.21 22.03 2.00
C PHE A 97 4.39 22.55 3.43
N TRP A 98 4.14 21.71 4.43
CA TRP A 98 4.44 22.07 5.81
C TRP A 98 5.92 22.38 6.03
N LEU A 99 6.83 21.59 5.47
CA LEU A 99 8.28 21.77 5.68
C LEU A 99 8.83 23.01 4.98
N ILE A 100 8.33 23.35 3.79
CA ILE A 100 8.79 24.51 3.02
C ILE A 100 8.27 25.82 3.64
N TRP A 101 6.97 25.88 3.95
CA TRP A 101 6.32 27.14 4.36
C TRP A 101 6.06 27.26 5.86
N LYS A 102 6.00 26.15 6.60
CA LYS A 102 5.77 26.12 8.05
C LYS A 102 4.51 26.88 8.50
N THR A 103 3.47 26.88 7.67
CA THR A 103 2.16 27.45 7.99
C THR A 103 1.07 26.39 7.82
N ASP A 104 0.05 26.42 8.69
CA ASP A 104 -1.07 25.49 8.61
C ASP A 104 -1.82 25.63 7.27
N PHE A 105 -1.97 26.86 6.79
CA PHE A 105 -2.58 27.13 5.49
C PHE A 105 -1.87 26.40 4.35
N MET A 106 -0.53 26.46 4.29
CA MET A 106 0.20 25.76 3.23
C MET A 106 0.18 24.25 3.42
N ARG A 107 0.17 23.74 4.66
CA ARG A 107 -0.08 22.32 4.93
C ARG A 107 -1.42 21.86 4.32
N GLU A 108 -2.49 22.63 4.52
CA GLU A 108 -3.81 22.35 3.94
C GLU A 108 -3.80 22.40 2.40
N VAL A 109 -3.09 23.36 1.80
CA VAL A 109 -2.91 23.41 0.34
C VAL A 109 -2.18 22.15 -0.16
N GLY A 110 -1.12 21.73 0.53
CA GLY A 110 -0.38 20.52 0.22
C GLY A 110 -1.23 19.26 0.36
N ALA A 111 -2.07 19.20 1.39
CA ALA A 111 -3.06 18.15 1.60
C ALA A 111 -4.05 18.07 0.43
N ILE A 112 -4.66 19.20 0.03
CA ILE A 112 -5.60 19.26 -1.10
C ILE A 112 -4.94 18.83 -2.41
N ALA A 113 -3.73 19.33 -2.69
CA ALA A 113 -2.97 18.95 -3.87
C ALA A 113 -2.65 17.44 -3.87
N GLY A 114 -2.24 16.90 -2.71
CA GLY A 114 -1.95 15.48 -2.53
C GLY A 114 -3.17 14.60 -2.75
N LEU A 115 -4.35 15.01 -2.25
CA LEU A 115 -5.61 14.33 -2.52
C LEU A 115 -5.99 14.38 -4.00
N ALA A 116 -5.85 15.52 -4.67
CA ALA A 116 -6.15 15.66 -6.08
C ALA A 116 -5.30 14.71 -6.94
N VAL A 117 -3.99 14.66 -6.68
CA VAL A 117 -3.07 13.72 -7.34
C VAL A 117 -3.41 12.27 -6.97
N GLY A 118 -3.68 12.01 -5.68
CA GLY A 118 -4.08 10.69 -5.20
C GLY A 118 -5.32 10.15 -5.92
N TYR A 119 -6.36 10.96 -6.08
CA TYR A 119 -7.56 10.60 -6.82
C TYR A 119 -7.30 10.41 -8.31
N PHE A 120 -6.47 11.26 -8.93
CA PHE A 120 -6.10 11.09 -10.33
C PHE A 120 -5.36 9.77 -10.58
N VAL A 121 -4.37 9.45 -9.74
CA VAL A 121 -3.63 8.18 -9.81
C VAL A 121 -4.56 7.00 -9.54
N LYS A 122 -5.42 7.10 -8.54
CA LYS A 122 -6.45 6.09 -8.23
C LYS A 122 -7.31 5.82 -9.47
N TYR A 123 -7.81 6.86 -10.12
CA TYR A 123 -8.61 6.73 -11.33
C TYR A 123 -7.87 6.00 -12.45
N GLN A 124 -6.60 6.35 -12.71
CA GLN A 124 -5.82 5.70 -13.76
C GLN A 124 -5.55 4.23 -13.45
N LEU A 125 -5.32 3.88 -12.19
CA LEU A 125 -5.12 2.51 -11.77
C LEU A 125 -6.43 1.72 -11.79
N ASP A 126 -7.54 2.27 -11.31
CA ASP A 126 -8.86 1.65 -11.39
C ASP A 126 -9.25 1.40 -12.86
N ARG A 127 -9.02 2.38 -13.74
CA ARG A 127 -9.16 2.23 -15.19
C ARG A 127 -8.34 1.07 -15.76
N ARG A 128 -7.08 0.96 -15.35
CA ARG A 128 -6.17 -0.05 -15.88
C ARG A 128 -6.40 -1.45 -15.31
N PHE A 129 -6.80 -1.57 -14.05
CA PHE A 129 -6.84 -2.86 -13.34
C PHE A 129 -8.26 -3.38 -13.09
N VAL A 130 -9.23 -2.49 -12.89
CA VAL A 130 -10.63 -2.85 -12.62
C VAL A 130 -11.44 -2.80 -13.89
N PHE A 131 -11.34 -1.71 -14.67
CA PHE A 131 -12.18 -1.51 -15.85
C PHE A 131 -11.61 -2.16 -17.13
N SER A 132 -10.29 -2.35 -17.24
CA SER A 132 -9.68 -3.07 -18.38
C SER A 132 -9.78 -4.60 -18.28
N SER A 133 -10.14 -5.15 -17.12
CA SER A 133 -10.53 -6.56 -17.00
C SER A 133 -12.04 -6.61 -17.15
N ALA A 134 -12.52 -6.88 -18.36
CA ALA A 134 -13.94 -7.02 -18.67
C ALA A 134 -14.62 -7.99 -17.69
N GLN A 135 -15.24 -7.42 -16.66
CA GLN A 135 -16.22 -8.07 -15.80
C GLN A 135 -17.47 -7.19 -15.80
N LEU A 136 -17.94 -6.90 -17.01
CA LEU A 136 -19.22 -6.26 -17.31
C LEU A 136 -19.97 -7.07 -18.38
N VAL A 137 -19.80 -8.41 -18.41
CA VAL A 137 -20.55 -9.30 -19.33
C VAL A 137 -21.14 -10.54 -18.63
N SER A 138 -21.00 -10.74 -17.31
CA SER A 138 -21.54 -11.95 -16.65
C SER A 138 -22.81 -11.75 -15.82
N ASP A 139 -23.30 -10.52 -15.64
CA ASP A 139 -24.44 -10.24 -14.75
C ASP A 139 -25.60 -9.58 -15.52
N GLY A 140 -25.85 -10.04 -16.74
CA GLY A 140 -27.13 -9.84 -17.42
C GLY A 140 -28.10 -10.94 -17.00
N PRO A 141 -29.39 -10.66 -16.71
CA PRO A 141 -30.32 -11.68 -16.24
C PRO A 141 -30.63 -12.82 -17.23
N ASP A 142 -30.30 -12.69 -18.52
CA ASP A 142 -30.68 -13.66 -19.55
C ASP A 142 -29.63 -13.75 -20.67
N SER A 143 -28.93 -14.89 -20.80
CA SER A 143 -28.46 -15.48 -22.07
C SER A 143 -27.90 -16.88 -21.86
#